data_AF-A0A0M2WCH6-F1
#
_entry.id   AF-A0A0M2WCH6-F1
#
_cell.length_a   1.000
_cell.length_b   1.000
_cell.length_c   1.000
_cell.angle_alpha   90.00
_cell.angle_beta   90.00
_cell.angle_gamma   90.00
#
_symmetry.space_group_name_H-M   'P 1'
#
loop_
_entity.id
_entity.type
_entity.pdbx_description
1 polymer ?
#
loop_
_entity_poly.entity_id
_entity_poly.type
_entity_poly.pdbx_seq_one_letter_code
_entity_poly.pdbx_strand_id
1 'polypeptide(L)'
;MATSKTAIGSGPSGRRDSRKVLIAHGQRQIWVGGDAPVVVQSMTNTDTADAIGTAIQIKELARAGSELVRLTVDRPEAAAAVPYIREQLDKMDIDVPLVGDFHYNGHTLLNDYPDCARALSKYRINPGNVGKGAKRDTQFAQMIEAACRYDKPVRIGVNWGSLDQALLARIMDENAGRAEPWPAQAVMYEALVTSAIENAVRAEELGLGRDKIILSCKVSGVQDLIAVYRELAQRCDYPLHLGLTEAGMGSKGIVASTAALAVLLQEGIGDTIRISLTPEPGGDRTREVIVGQEILQTMGLRKFAPMVIACPGCGRTTSTTFQELADNIQTYLREQMPEWKKSYPGVEAMNVAVMGCIVNGPGESKHANIGISLPGTGESPAAPVFVDGEKVVTLRGERIVEEFQDIVLNYVKSHYGAAATATA
;
A
#
# COMPACT_ATOMS: atom_id res chain seq x y z
N MET A 1 31.99 28.63 8.62
CA MET A 1 30.62 28.05 8.63
C MET A 1 30.29 27.65 10.05
N ALA A 2 29.15 28.10 10.58
CA ALA A 2 28.75 27.73 11.95
C ALA A 2 28.25 26.28 11.95
N THR A 3 28.89 25.41 12.72
CA THR A 3 28.38 24.07 13.00
C THR A 3 27.14 24.17 13.87
N SER A 4 26.03 23.56 13.43
CA SER A 4 24.79 23.54 14.22
C SER A 4 25.03 22.86 15.58
N LYS A 5 24.43 23.41 16.64
CA LYS A 5 24.41 22.81 17.98
C LYS A 5 23.27 21.81 18.17
N THR A 6 22.37 21.68 17.19
CA THR A 6 21.28 20.70 17.21
C THR A 6 21.65 19.47 16.38
N ALA A 7 21.31 18.29 16.91
CA ALA A 7 21.41 17.05 16.15
C ALA A 7 20.47 17.12 14.93
N ILE A 8 20.94 16.59 13.80
CA ILE A 8 20.12 16.44 12.60
C ILE A 8 19.22 15.22 12.82
N GLY A 9 17.91 15.44 12.92
CA GLY A 9 16.92 14.36 12.97
C GLY A 9 16.77 13.68 11.60
N SER A 10 16.47 12.39 11.61
CA SER A 10 16.14 11.60 10.43
C SER A 10 14.81 10.87 10.63
N GLY A 11 14.13 10.53 9.54
CA GLY A 11 12.88 9.78 9.55
C GLY A 11 11.63 10.62 9.26
N PRO A 12 10.46 9.97 9.15
CA PRO A 12 9.18 10.63 8.93
C PRO A 12 8.76 11.46 10.15
N SER A 13 7.87 12.42 9.91
CA SER A 13 7.14 13.12 10.98
C SER A 13 6.29 12.12 11.77
N GLY A 14 5.86 12.52 12.98
CA GLY A 14 4.89 11.74 13.75
C GLY A 14 3.63 11.45 12.92
N ARG A 15 3.05 10.26 13.10
CA ARG A 15 1.79 9.89 12.44
C ARG A 15 0.71 10.89 12.82
N ARG A 16 -0.11 11.29 11.85
CA ARG A 16 -1.30 12.09 12.09
C ARG A 16 -2.23 11.36 13.05
N ASP A 17 -2.68 12.04 14.09
CA ASP A 17 -3.71 11.50 14.99
C ASP A 17 -5.00 11.27 14.20
N SER A 18 -5.36 10.00 14.04
CA SER A 18 -6.58 9.57 13.38
C SER A 18 -7.30 8.53 14.24
N ARG A 19 -8.61 8.38 14.02
CA ARG A 19 -9.41 7.32 14.63
C ARG A 19 -8.89 5.94 14.21
N LYS A 20 -9.33 4.89 14.89
CA LYS A 20 -9.06 3.51 14.47
C LYS A 20 -10.33 2.92 13.88
N VAL A 21 -10.18 2.27 12.72
CA VAL A 21 -11.26 1.52 12.06
C VAL A 21 -10.83 0.07 11.95
N LEU A 22 -11.62 -0.84 12.51
CA LEU A 22 -11.40 -2.28 12.39
C LEU A 22 -12.04 -2.81 11.11
N ILE A 23 -11.25 -3.53 10.32
CA ILE A 23 -11.71 -4.33 9.19
C ILE A 23 -11.34 -5.78 9.48
N ALA A 24 -12.31 -6.69 9.47
CA ALA A 24 -12.08 -8.07 9.87
C ALA A 24 -12.76 -9.11 8.94
N HIS A 25 -12.16 -10.30 8.89
CA HIS A 25 -12.73 -11.52 8.31
C HIS A 25 -12.28 -12.71 9.16
N GLY A 26 -13.22 -13.46 9.75
CA GLY A 26 -12.89 -14.52 10.70
C GLY A 26 -12.01 -14.01 11.86
N GLN A 27 -10.82 -14.61 12.02
CA GLN A 27 -9.83 -14.20 13.03
C GLN A 27 -8.89 -13.08 12.53
N ARG A 28 -8.90 -12.78 11.23
CA ARG A 28 -8.04 -11.75 10.64
C ARG A 28 -8.59 -10.37 11.00
N GLN A 29 -7.82 -9.59 11.75
CA GLN A 29 -8.15 -8.23 12.17
C GLN A 29 -7.12 -7.24 11.62
N ILE A 30 -7.61 -6.19 10.97
CA ILE A 30 -6.78 -5.13 10.39
C ILE A 30 -7.29 -3.79 10.90
N TRP A 31 -6.46 -3.11 11.68
CA TRP A 31 -6.71 -1.76 12.15
C TRP A 31 -6.17 -0.76 11.14
N VAL A 32 -7.00 0.21 10.75
CA VAL A 32 -6.61 1.33 9.90
C VAL A 32 -6.76 2.62 10.70
N GLY A 33 -5.68 3.39 10.79
CA GLY A 33 -5.61 4.65 11.52
C GLY A 33 -5.05 4.54 12.94
N GLY A 34 -4.97 5.67 13.64
CA GLY A 34 -4.25 5.81 14.91
C GLY A 34 -2.78 5.41 14.79
N ASP A 35 -2.29 4.66 15.77
CA ASP A 35 -0.94 4.08 15.81
C ASP A 35 -0.76 2.84 14.92
N ALA A 36 -1.81 2.38 14.23
CA ALA A 36 -1.73 1.16 13.44
C ALA A 36 -0.78 1.34 12.24
N PRO A 37 -0.02 0.30 11.86
CA PRO A 37 0.87 0.38 10.70
C PRO A 37 0.10 0.74 9.41
N VAL A 38 0.71 1.53 8.53
CA VAL A 38 0.06 1.93 7.26
C VAL A 38 -0.23 0.69 6.43
N VAL A 39 -1.50 0.45 6.11
CA VAL A 39 -1.96 -0.81 5.50
C VAL A 39 -1.79 -0.77 3.97
N VAL A 40 -1.23 -1.84 3.38
CA VAL A 40 -1.12 -2.00 1.92
C VAL A 40 -2.39 -2.69 1.38
N GLN A 41 -3.05 -2.09 0.41
CA GLN A 41 -4.25 -2.65 -0.24
C GLN A 41 -4.07 -2.73 -1.75
N SER A 42 -4.85 -3.60 -2.38
CA SER A 42 -4.91 -3.75 -3.84
C SER A 42 -6.35 -3.85 -4.33
N MET A 43 -6.50 -3.96 -5.65
CA MET A 43 -7.79 -4.25 -6.27
C MET A 43 -7.63 -5.25 -7.40
N THR A 44 -8.56 -6.20 -7.49
CA THR A 44 -8.66 -7.12 -8.63
C THR A 44 -8.96 -6.38 -9.93
N ASN A 45 -8.67 -7.01 -11.06
CA ASN A 45 -9.09 -6.59 -12.39
C ASN A 45 -9.79 -7.70 -13.19
N THR A 46 -10.02 -8.87 -12.59
CA THR A 46 -10.89 -9.91 -13.13
C THR A 46 -12.34 -9.46 -13.09
N ASP A 47 -13.16 -10.06 -13.96
CA ASP A 47 -14.60 -9.93 -13.86
C ASP A 47 -15.08 -10.68 -12.60
N THR A 48 -15.73 -9.98 -11.68
CA THR A 48 -16.15 -10.57 -10.40
C THR A 48 -17.18 -11.69 -10.58
N ALA A 49 -17.94 -11.69 -11.67
CA ALA A 49 -18.82 -12.82 -11.99
C ALA A 49 -18.05 -14.14 -12.26
N ASP A 50 -16.78 -14.07 -12.68
CA ASP A 50 -15.87 -15.21 -12.66
C ASP A 50 -15.33 -15.41 -11.24
N ALA A 51 -16.09 -16.18 -10.45
CA ALA A 51 -15.76 -16.43 -9.05
C ALA A 51 -14.42 -17.14 -8.86
N ILE A 52 -14.07 -18.08 -9.75
CA ILE A 52 -12.83 -18.87 -9.63
C ILE A 52 -11.63 -18.00 -10.01
N GLY A 53 -11.66 -17.34 -11.17
CA GLY A 53 -10.57 -16.46 -11.59
C GLY A 53 -10.34 -15.31 -10.60
N THR A 54 -11.41 -14.73 -10.07
CA THR A 54 -11.33 -13.69 -9.05
C THR A 54 -10.75 -14.21 -7.74
N ALA A 55 -11.16 -15.39 -7.26
CA ALA A 55 -10.59 -15.99 -6.05
C ALA A 55 -9.08 -16.30 -6.20
N ILE A 56 -8.66 -16.79 -7.36
CA ILE A 56 -7.23 -17.03 -7.67
C ILE A 56 -6.44 -15.72 -7.59
N GLN A 57 -6.92 -14.66 -8.26
CA GLN A 57 -6.22 -13.38 -8.24
C GLN A 57 -6.21 -12.74 -6.85
N ILE A 58 -7.27 -12.85 -6.05
CA ILE A 58 -7.29 -12.37 -4.67
C ILE A 58 -6.23 -13.10 -3.84
N LYS A 59 -6.10 -14.42 -4.00
CA LYS A 59 -5.05 -15.22 -3.36
C LYS A 59 -3.65 -14.76 -3.77
N GLU A 60 -3.41 -14.50 -5.05
CA GLU A 60 -2.12 -13.98 -5.54
C GLU A 60 -1.78 -12.63 -4.90
N LEU A 61 -2.75 -11.70 -4.87
CA LEU A 61 -2.59 -10.39 -4.24
C LEU A 61 -2.34 -10.50 -2.73
N ALA A 62 -3.07 -11.38 -2.04
CA ALA A 62 -2.88 -11.62 -0.61
C ALA A 62 -1.50 -12.22 -0.31
N ARG A 63 -1.05 -13.19 -1.11
CA ARG A 63 0.28 -13.82 -0.99
C ARG A 63 1.42 -12.85 -1.29
N ALA A 64 1.22 -11.92 -2.22
CA ALA A 64 2.15 -10.81 -2.45
C ALA A 64 2.18 -9.81 -1.27
N GLY A 65 1.26 -9.93 -0.32
CA GLY A 65 1.21 -9.14 0.90
C GLY A 65 0.22 -7.98 0.87
N SER A 66 -0.79 -8.03 0.00
CA SER A 66 -1.96 -7.15 0.12
C SER A 66 -2.74 -7.53 1.37
N GLU A 67 -2.85 -6.59 2.29
CA GLU A 67 -3.53 -6.80 3.57
C GLU A 67 -5.06 -6.69 3.40
N LEU A 68 -5.53 -5.97 2.38
CA LEU A 68 -6.94 -5.84 2.02
C LEU A 68 -7.11 -5.88 0.50
N VAL A 69 -8.02 -6.70 0.00
CA VAL A 69 -8.26 -6.83 -1.45
C VAL A 69 -9.64 -6.30 -1.81
N ARG A 70 -9.67 -5.32 -2.71
CA ARG A 70 -10.91 -4.76 -3.26
C ARG A 70 -11.32 -5.47 -4.54
N LEU A 71 -12.61 -5.68 -4.74
CA LEU A 71 -13.20 -6.16 -5.99
C LEU A 71 -14.39 -5.29 -6.39
N THR A 72 -14.69 -5.25 -7.69
CA THR A 72 -15.85 -4.51 -8.20
C THR A 72 -17.14 -5.28 -7.91
N VAL A 73 -18.20 -4.59 -7.54
CA VAL A 73 -19.54 -5.18 -7.41
C VAL A 73 -20.51 -4.28 -8.16
N ASP A 74 -20.59 -4.51 -9.46
CA ASP A 74 -21.20 -3.61 -10.46
C ASP A 74 -22.56 -4.10 -10.97
N ARG A 75 -22.88 -5.39 -10.78
CA ARG A 75 -24.10 -6.00 -11.30
C ARG A 75 -24.56 -7.22 -10.48
N PRO A 76 -25.82 -7.66 -10.63
CA PRO A 76 -26.37 -8.86 -10.00
C PRO A 76 -25.46 -10.09 -9.99
N GLU A 77 -24.84 -10.41 -11.12
CA GLU A 77 -24.00 -11.60 -11.27
C GLU A 77 -22.72 -11.48 -10.45
N ALA A 78 -22.11 -10.28 -10.42
CA ALA A 78 -20.94 -10.00 -9.59
C ALA A 78 -21.30 -10.09 -8.09
N ALA A 79 -22.44 -9.52 -7.69
CA ALA A 79 -22.91 -9.60 -6.30
C ALA A 79 -23.18 -11.05 -5.89
N ALA A 80 -23.85 -11.84 -6.74
CA ALA A 80 -24.10 -13.25 -6.51
C ALA A 80 -22.81 -14.08 -6.39
N ALA A 81 -21.73 -13.67 -7.08
CA ALA A 81 -20.44 -14.37 -7.06
C ALA A 81 -19.63 -14.15 -5.77
N VAL A 82 -19.81 -13.02 -5.05
CA VAL A 82 -18.99 -12.67 -3.88
C VAL A 82 -18.97 -13.75 -2.78
N PRO A 83 -20.11 -14.33 -2.36
CA PRO A 83 -20.10 -15.44 -1.39
C PRO A 83 -19.32 -16.67 -1.88
N TYR A 84 -19.40 -17.02 -3.16
CA TYR A 84 -18.65 -18.14 -3.74
C TYR A 84 -17.16 -17.83 -3.80
N ILE A 85 -16.77 -16.60 -4.16
CA ILE A 85 -15.36 -16.14 -4.09
C ILE A 85 -14.84 -16.31 -2.66
N ARG A 86 -15.62 -15.87 -1.66
CA ARG A 86 -15.27 -15.99 -0.25
C ARG A 86 -15.06 -17.45 0.16
N GLU A 87 -15.98 -18.33 -0.24
CA GLU A 87 -15.89 -19.78 0.02
C GLU A 87 -14.63 -20.40 -0.60
N GLN A 88 -14.29 -20.05 -1.85
CA GLN A 88 -13.07 -20.55 -2.50
C GLN A 88 -11.81 -20.09 -1.78
N LEU A 89 -11.77 -18.83 -1.32
CA LEU A 89 -10.65 -18.30 -0.55
C LEU A 89 -10.53 -18.99 0.82
N ASP A 90 -11.64 -19.26 1.50
CA ASP A 90 -11.64 -20.00 2.76
C ASP A 90 -11.13 -21.43 2.58
N LYS A 91 -11.49 -22.12 1.48
CA LYS A 91 -10.93 -23.44 1.12
C LYS A 91 -9.43 -23.42 0.82
N MET A 92 -8.88 -22.25 0.48
CA MET A 92 -7.46 -22.06 0.20
C MET A 92 -6.69 -21.49 1.41
N ASP A 93 -7.33 -21.39 2.58
CA ASP A 93 -6.80 -20.78 3.79
C ASP A 93 -6.32 -19.32 3.58
N ILE A 94 -7.04 -18.57 2.74
CA ILE A 94 -6.74 -17.16 2.46
C ILE A 94 -7.75 -16.27 3.18
N ASP A 95 -7.42 -15.79 4.37
CA ASP A 95 -8.30 -15.01 5.24
C ASP A 95 -8.35 -13.50 4.95
N VAL A 96 -7.83 -13.06 3.79
CA VAL A 96 -7.76 -11.62 3.46
C VAL A 96 -9.15 -10.97 3.44
N PRO A 97 -9.37 -9.84 4.14
CA PRO A 97 -10.67 -9.17 4.12
C PRO A 97 -10.99 -8.55 2.76
N LEU A 98 -12.25 -8.68 2.33
CA LEU A 98 -12.72 -8.24 1.03
C LEU A 98 -13.41 -6.88 1.10
N VAL A 99 -13.08 -5.99 0.16
CA VAL A 99 -13.72 -4.67 0.04
C VAL A 99 -14.58 -4.64 -1.23
N GLY A 100 -15.88 -4.36 -1.10
CA GLY A 100 -16.77 -4.20 -2.25
C GLY A 100 -16.73 -2.77 -2.79
N ASP A 101 -16.42 -2.61 -4.08
CA ASP A 101 -16.42 -1.31 -4.76
C ASP A 101 -17.77 -1.08 -5.45
N PHE A 102 -18.59 -0.20 -4.88
CA PHE A 102 -19.93 0.08 -5.37
C PHE A 102 -20.02 1.45 -6.05
N HIS A 103 -20.72 1.49 -7.19
CA HIS A 103 -21.07 2.69 -7.94
C HIS A 103 -22.51 2.57 -8.43
N TYR A 104 -23.26 3.67 -8.56
CA TYR A 104 -24.61 3.71 -9.15
C TYR A 104 -25.67 2.84 -8.44
N ASN A 105 -25.64 1.53 -8.63
CA ASN A 105 -26.61 0.54 -8.14
C ASN A 105 -26.24 -0.12 -6.80
N GLY A 106 -25.24 0.39 -6.08
CA GLY A 106 -24.77 -0.21 -4.82
C GLY A 106 -25.87 -0.42 -3.77
N HIS A 107 -26.80 0.52 -3.65
CA HIS A 107 -27.96 0.43 -2.76
C HIS A 107 -28.87 -0.77 -3.10
N THR A 108 -29.11 -1.02 -4.39
CA THR A 108 -29.86 -2.17 -4.88
C THR A 108 -29.10 -3.47 -4.61
N LEU A 109 -27.82 -3.54 -4.97
CA LEU A 109 -27.02 -4.75 -4.82
C LEU A 109 -26.86 -5.17 -3.35
N LEU A 110 -26.63 -4.23 -2.43
CA LEU A 110 -26.54 -4.53 -1.01
C LEU A 110 -27.87 -4.97 -0.39
N ASN A 111 -29.01 -4.51 -0.93
CA ASN A 111 -30.33 -4.90 -0.47
C ASN A 111 -30.75 -6.27 -1.01
N ASP A 112 -30.56 -6.49 -2.31
CA ASP A 112 -31.09 -7.67 -3.02
C ASP A 112 -30.16 -8.89 -2.87
N TYR A 113 -28.88 -8.67 -2.57
CA TYR A 113 -27.88 -9.71 -2.34
C TYR A 113 -27.29 -9.64 -0.91
N PRO A 114 -28.08 -10.01 0.12
CA PRO A 114 -27.64 -9.90 1.52
C PRO A 114 -26.41 -10.77 1.83
N ASP A 115 -26.21 -11.88 1.13
CA ASP A 115 -25.02 -12.72 1.32
C ASP A 115 -23.75 -12.06 0.80
N CYS A 116 -23.83 -11.30 -0.29
CA CYS A 116 -22.74 -10.43 -0.75
C CYS A 116 -22.40 -9.39 0.33
N ALA A 117 -23.42 -8.71 0.84
CA ALA A 117 -23.26 -7.70 1.88
C ALA A 117 -22.59 -8.27 3.15
N ARG A 118 -22.95 -9.50 3.56
CA ARG A 118 -22.33 -10.19 4.71
C ARG A 118 -20.91 -10.65 4.44
N ALA A 119 -20.64 -11.22 3.26
CA ALA A 119 -19.35 -11.80 2.88
C ALA A 119 -18.24 -10.74 2.74
N LEU A 120 -18.59 -9.52 2.37
CA LEU A 120 -17.66 -8.39 2.33
C LEU A 120 -17.29 -7.92 3.74
N SER A 121 -16.04 -7.54 3.95
CA SER A 121 -15.53 -7.00 5.21
C SER A 121 -15.63 -5.48 5.30
N LYS A 122 -15.82 -4.81 4.17
CA LYS A 122 -15.90 -3.34 4.06
C LYS A 122 -16.62 -2.94 2.77
N TYR A 123 -17.33 -1.83 2.79
CA TYR A 123 -17.91 -1.23 1.58
C TYR A 123 -17.11 0.00 1.17
N ARG A 124 -16.97 0.25 -0.14
CA ARG A 124 -16.61 1.58 -0.64
C ARG A 124 -17.75 2.17 -1.43
N ILE A 125 -18.11 3.39 -1.03
CA ILE A 125 -19.14 4.21 -1.64
C ILE A 125 -18.49 5.43 -2.28
N ASN A 126 -18.91 5.76 -3.51
CA ASN A 126 -18.58 7.02 -4.16
C ASN A 126 -19.80 7.95 -4.17
N PRO A 127 -19.86 8.99 -3.32
CA PRO A 127 -21.06 9.81 -3.19
C PRO A 127 -21.43 10.59 -4.46
N GLY A 128 -20.49 10.78 -5.40
CA GLY A 128 -20.81 11.42 -6.68
C GLY A 128 -21.50 10.53 -7.71
N ASN A 129 -21.52 9.21 -7.48
CA ASN A 129 -22.10 8.24 -8.41
C ASN A 129 -23.39 7.60 -7.89
N VAL A 130 -24.00 8.11 -6.81
CA VAL A 130 -25.18 7.49 -6.18
C VAL A 130 -26.49 8.18 -6.57
N GLY A 131 -26.53 8.81 -7.75
CA GLY A 131 -27.70 9.55 -8.25
C GLY A 131 -27.58 11.08 -8.13
N LYS A 132 -28.70 11.79 -8.33
CA LYS A 132 -28.78 13.27 -8.29
C LYS A 132 -29.91 13.72 -7.36
N GLY A 133 -29.72 14.85 -6.67
CA GLY A 133 -30.72 15.47 -5.79
C GLY A 133 -31.27 14.51 -4.73
N ALA A 134 -32.58 14.54 -4.46
CA ALA A 134 -33.20 13.69 -3.45
C ALA A 134 -32.95 12.17 -3.63
N LYS A 135 -32.81 11.69 -4.87
CA LYS A 135 -32.46 10.28 -5.13
C LYS A 135 -31.07 9.94 -4.60
N ARG A 136 -30.11 10.88 -4.70
CA ARG A 136 -28.75 10.72 -4.17
C ARG A 136 -28.79 10.46 -2.68
N ASP A 137 -29.52 11.30 -1.95
CA ASP A 137 -29.58 11.22 -0.49
C ASP A 137 -30.22 9.91 -0.03
N THR A 138 -31.31 9.48 -0.69
CA THR A 138 -31.94 8.19 -0.41
C THR A 138 -31.01 7.01 -0.70
N GLN A 139 -30.35 6.99 -1.86
CA GLN A 139 -29.48 5.87 -2.24
C GLN A 139 -28.23 5.79 -1.36
N PHE A 140 -27.62 6.95 -1.04
CA PHE A 140 -26.53 7.03 -0.07
C PHE A 140 -26.98 6.50 1.29
N ALA A 141 -28.12 6.96 1.80
CA ALA A 141 -28.67 6.51 3.08
C ALA A 141 -28.89 5.00 3.13
N GLN A 142 -29.48 4.41 2.08
CA GLN A 142 -29.69 2.96 1.99
C GLN A 142 -28.39 2.15 2.09
N MET A 143 -27.29 2.61 1.48
CA MET A 143 -26.00 1.93 1.59
C MET A 143 -25.37 2.07 2.97
N ILE A 144 -25.54 3.24 3.63
CA ILE A 144 -25.07 3.44 5.01
C ILE A 144 -25.90 2.60 5.98
N GLU A 145 -27.22 2.55 5.82
CA GLU A 145 -28.12 1.68 6.62
C GLU A 145 -27.77 0.20 6.46
N ALA A 146 -27.40 -0.24 5.25
CA ALA A 146 -26.88 -1.58 5.02
C ALA A 146 -25.55 -1.80 5.77
N ALA A 147 -24.64 -0.82 5.76
CA ALA A 147 -23.40 -0.89 6.53
C ALA A 147 -23.66 -0.98 8.03
N CYS A 148 -24.59 -0.20 8.58
CA CYS A 148 -25.01 -0.29 9.97
C CYS A 148 -25.62 -1.66 10.29
N ARG A 149 -26.53 -2.16 9.43
CA ARG A 149 -27.19 -3.46 9.59
C ARG A 149 -26.20 -4.62 9.66
N TYR A 150 -25.16 -4.59 8.84
CA TYR A 150 -24.16 -5.65 8.74
C TYR A 150 -22.87 -5.35 9.52
N ASP A 151 -22.85 -4.28 10.31
CA ASP A 151 -21.70 -3.78 11.09
C ASP A 151 -20.41 -3.60 10.26
N LYS A 152 -20.54 -3.12 9.02
CA LYS A 152 -19.41 -2.97 8.10
C LYS A 152 -18.82 -1.57 8.12
N PRO A 153 -17.48 -1.43 8.15
CA PRO A 153 -16.85 -0.15 7.86
C PRO A 153 -17.10 0.28 6.42
N VAL A 154 -17.09 1.59 6.20
CA VAL A 154 -17.32 2.23 4.91
C VAL A 154 -16.14 3.13 4.57
N ARG A 155 -15.62 2.99 3.35
CA ARG A 155 -14.80 4.05 2.74
C ARG A 155 -15.69 4.96 1.91
N ILE A 156 -15.74 6.24 2.26
CA ILE A 156 -16.34 7.29 1.44
C ILE A 156 -15.22 7.83 0.55
N GLY A 157 -15.26 7.46 -0.73
CA GLY A 157 -14.19 7.73 -1.68
C GLY A 157 -14.63 8.67 -2.79
N VAL A 158 -14.27 9.94 -2.65
CA VAL A 158 -14.51 10.99 -3.65
C VAL A 158 -13.39 10.98 -4.68
N ASN A 159 -13.76 11.06 -5.96
CA ASN A 159 -12.83 11.23 -7.07
C ASN A 159 -13.26 12.48 -7.86
N TRP A 160 -12.30 13.25 -8.36
CA TRP A 160 -12.60 14.48 -9.11
C TRP A 160 -13.38 14.26 -10.40
N GLY A 161 -13.16 13.15 -11.12
CA GLY A 161 -13.89 12.79 -12.34
C GLY A 161 -15.36 12.44 -12.09
N SER A 162 -15.77 12.28 -10.83
CA SER A 162 -17.15 12.02 -10.43
C SER A 162 -17.59 12.99 -9.32
N LEU A 163 -17.13 14.23 -9.35
CA LEU A 163 -17.53 15.22 -8.34
C LEU A 163 -19.02 15.59 -8.50
N ASP A 164 -19.71 15.77 -7.38
CA ASP A 164 -21.09 16.27 -7.38
C ASP A 164 -21.17 17.68 -7.96
N GLN A 165 -21.92 17.80 -9.06
CA GLN A 165 -22.07 19.05 -9.80
C GLN A 165 -22.83 20.11 -9.00
N ALA A 166 -23.76 19.72 -8.12
CA ALA A 166 -24.50 20.66 -7.28
C ALA A 166 -23.59 21.29 -6.22
N LEU A 167 -22.75 20.47 -5.59
CA LEU A 167 -21.73 20.93 -4.66
C LEU A 167 -20.71 21.85 -5.34
N LEU A 168 -20.21 21.46 -6.52
CA LEU A 168 -19.27 22.29 -7.28
C LEU A 168 -19.89 23.64 -7.62
N ALA A 169 -21.14 23.67 -8.10
CA ALA A 169 -21.85 24.92 -8.40
C ALA A 169 -21.97 25.81 -7.15
N ARG A 170 -22.37 25.24 -6.00
CA ARG A 170 -22.42 25.97 -4.72
C ARG A 170 -21.08 26.62 -4.37
N ILE A 171 -19.98 25.88 -4.47
CA ILE A 171 -18.65 26.39 -4.11
C ILE A 171 -18.17 27.42 -5.15
N MET A 172 -18.53 27.27 -6.42
CA MET A 172 -18.25 28.27 -7.45
C MET A 172 -19.00 29.59 -7.17
N ASP A 173 -20.28 29.51 -6.78
CA ASP A 173 -21.08 30.68 -6.42
C ASP A 173 -20.53 31.38 -5.16
N GLU A 174 -20.17 30.60 -4.13
CA GLU A 174 -19.48 31.11 -2.93
C GLU A 174 -18.15 31.77 -3.28
N ASN A 175 -17.38 31.20 -4.21
CA ASN A 175 -16.12 31.76 -4.68
C ASN A 175 -16.30 33.06 -5.46
N ALA A 176 -17.36 33.17 -6.28
CA ALA A 176 -17.67 34.38 -7.03
C ALA A 176 -18.03 35.57 -6.13
N GLY A 177 -18.52 35.30 -4.91
CA GLY A 177 -18.79 36.33 -3.90
C GLY A 177 -17.56 36.82 -3.11
N ARG A 178 -16.38 36.23 -3.31
CA ARG A 178 -15.15 36.62 -2.58
C ARG A 178 -14.58 37.93 -3.11
N ALA A 179 -13.96 38.71 -2.22
CA ALA A 179 -13.21 39.91 -2.61
C ALA A 179 -12.08 39.59 -3.60
N GLU A 180 -11.41 38.45 -3.39
CA GLU A 180 -10.42 37.88 -4.31
C GLU A 180 -10.84 36.44 -4.62
N PRO A 181 -11.56 36.22 -5.74
CA PRO A 181 -11.97 34.89 -6.16
C PRO A 181 -10.77 33.98 -6.37
N TRP A 182 -10.87 32.75 -5.87
CA TRP A 182 -9.85 31.74 -6.05
C TRP A 182 -9.79 31.25 -7.50
N PRO A 183 -8.63 30.76 -7.96
CA PRO A 183 -8.54 30.06 -9.24
C PRO A 183 -9.37 28.78 -9.22
N ALA A 184 -9.84 28.36 -10.40
CA ALA A 184 -10.71 27.19 -10.56
C ALA A 184 -10.13 25.90 -9.93
N GLN A 185 -8.81 25.74 -9.95
CA GLN A 185 -8.14 24.59 -9.35
C GLN A 185 -8.30 24.56 -7.82
N ALA A 186 -8.20 25.71 -7.14
CA ALA A 186 -8.42 25.78 -5.69
C ALA A 186 -9.89 25.54 -5.32
N VAL A 187 -10.83 26.05 -6.14
CA VAL A 187 -12.27 25.74 -6.01
C VAL A 187 -12.53 24.23 -6.13
N MET A 188 -11.86 23.56 -7.08
CA MET A 188 -11.96 22.11 -7.23
C MET A 188 -11.44 21.35 -6.00
N TYR A 189 -10.33 21.79 -5.41
CA TYR A 189 -9.80 21.19 -4.19
C TYR A 189 -10.76 21.34 -3.02
N GLU A 190 -11.30 22.53 -2.83
CA GLU A 190 -12.29 22.80 -1.80
C GLU A 190 -13.52 21.91 -1.98
N ALA A 191 -14.01 21.76 -3.21
CA ALA A 191 -15.15 20.90 -3.50
C ALA A 191 -14.89 19.42 -3.22
N LEU A 192 -13.69 18.91 -3.52
CA LEU A 192 -13.31 17.54 -3.20
C LEU A 192 -13.27 17.28 -1.70
N VAL A 193 -12.61 18.16 -0.95
CA VAL A 193 -12.44 18.03 0.50
C VAL A 193 -13.79 18.15 1.20
N THR A 194 -14.56 19.17 0.85
CA THR A 194 -15.91 19.39 1.40
C THR A 194 -16.83 18.23 1.08
N SER A 195 -16.79 17.69 -0.16
CA SER A 195 -17.60 16.51 -0.51
C SER A 195 -17.29 15.33 0.41
N ALA A 196 -16.02 15.02 0.67
CA ALA A 196 -15.68 13.87 1.50
C ALA A 196 -16.13 14.06 2.95
N ILE A 197 -15.90 15.24 3.51
CA ILE A 197 -16.24 15.56 4.91
C ILE A 197 -17.77 15.60 5.10
N GLU A 198 -18.51 16.29 4.23
CA GLU A 198 -19.97 16.39 4.35
C GLU A 198 -20.64 15.02 4.23
N ASN A 199 -20.18 14.14 3.32
CA ASN A 199 -20.72 12.80 3.22
C ASN A 199 -20.32 11.92 4.43
N ALA A 200 -19.17 12.17 5.05
CA ALA A 200 -18.77 11.49 6.29
C ALA A 200 -19.68 11.88 7.46
N VAL A 201 -19.88 13.18 7.67
CA VAL A 201 -20.82 13.70 8.67
C VAL A 201 -22.22 13.17 8.42
N ARG A 202 -22.66 13.14 7.16
CA ARG A 202 -23.96 12.57 6.80
C ARG A 202 -24.08 11.09 7.15
N ALA A 203 -23.02 10.31 6.95
CA ALA A 203 -23.02 8.90 7.36
C ALA A 203 -23.14 8.73 8.88
N GLU A 204 -22.53 9.63 9.67
CA GLU A 204 -22.68 9.66 11.13
C GLU A 204 -24.12 9.98 11.55
N GLU A 205 -24.74 10.99 10.94
CA GLU A 205 -26.15 11.35 11.19
C GLU A 205 -27.12 10.20 10.89
N LEU A 206 -26.76 9.34 9.93
CA LEU A 206 -27.50 8.12 9.59
C LEU A 206 -27.20 6.93 10.53
N GLY A 207 -26.35 7.13 11.53
CA GLY A 207 -26.06 6.17 12.60
C GLY A 207 -24.77 5.36 12.42
N LEU A 208 -23.96 5.62 11.39
CA LEU A 208 -22.68 4.92 11.23
C LEU A 208 -21.64 5.47 12.21
N GLY A 209 -21.01 4.59 12.99
CA GLY A 209 -19.96 4.99 13.93
C GLY A 209 -18.77 5.68 13.26
N ARG A 210 -18.18 6.67 13.92
CA ARG A 210 -16.98 7.38 13.42
C ARG A 210 -15.79 6.44 13.23
N ASP A 211 -15.73 5.40 14.05
CA ASP A 211 -14.79 4.27 14.02
C ASP A 211 -15.11 3.23 12.94
N LYS A 212 -16.08 3.52 12.07
CA LYS A 212 -16.41 2.73 10.87
C LYS A 212 -16.17 3.50 9.57
N ILE A 213 -15.70 4.76 9.62
CA ILE A 213 -15.57 5.62 8.43
C ILE A 213 -14.10 5.83 8.05
N ILE A 214 -13.79 5.61 6.76
CA ILE A 214 -12.48 5.90 6.14
C ILE A 214 -12.70 6.84 4.96
N LEU A 215 -11.83 7.84 4.76
CA LEU A 215 -11.96 8.80 3.66
C LEU A 215 -10.88 8.64 2.59
N SER A 216 -11.19 9.04 1.36
CA SER A 216 -10.20 9.26 0.31
C SER A 216 -10.70 10.29 -0.70
N CYS A 217 -9.84 11.23 -1.11
CA CYS A 217 -10.10 12.20 -2.17
C CYS A 217 -9.05 12.04 -3.28
N LYS A 218 -9.30 11.21 -4.29
CA LYS A 218 -8.26 10.91 -5.31
C LYS A 218 -8.34 11.82 -6.52
N VAL A 219 -7.16 12.30 -6.90
CA VAL A 219 -6.87 13.06 -8.13
C VAL A 219 -5.68 12.40 -8.84
N SER A 220 -5.42 12.77 -10.09
CA SER A 220 -4.33 12.18 -10.90
C SER A 220 -3.08 13.06 -10.99
N GLY A 221 -3.16 14.33 -10.57
CA GLY A 221 -2.01 15.23 -10.43
C GLY A 221 -1.25 15.01 -9.11
N VAL A 222 0.07 14.96 -9.16
CA VAL A 222 0.93 14.78 -7.97
C VAL A 222 0.76 15.93 -6.97
N GLN A 223 0.90 17.17 -7.44
CA GLN A 223 0.79 18.36 -6.59
C GLN A 223 -0.63 18.53 -6.05
N ASP A 224 -1.62 18.22 -6.89
CA ASP A 224 -3.03 18.26 -6.53
C ASP A 224 -3.34 17.27 -5.39
N LEU A 225 -2.81 16.04 -5.47
CA LEU A 225 -3.01 15.04 -4.42
C LEU A 225 -2.42 15.50 -3.09
N ILE A 226 -1.21 16.06 -3.14
CA ILE A 226 -0.53 16.59 -1.94
C ILE A 226 -1.36 17.70 -1.31
N ALA A 227 -1.84 18.66 -2.10
CA ALA A 227 -2.67 19.75 -1.59
C ALA A 227 -3.98 19.24 -0.96
N VAL A 228 -4.70 18.38 -1.67
CA VAL A 228 -6.00 17.84 -1.22
C VAL A 228 -5.86 17.03 0.06
N TYR A 229 -4.86 16.17 0.20
CA TYR A 229 -4.69 15.36 1.41
C TYR A 229 -4.15 16.15 2.60
N ARG A 230 -3.34 17.19 2.40
CA ARG A 230 -2.97 18.11 3.48
C ARG A 230 -4.20 18.83 4.04
N GLU A 231 -5.05 19.37 3.18
CA GLU A 231 -6.31 20.01 3.61
C GLU A 231 -7.26 19.02 4.28
N LEU A 232 -7.44 17.83 3.70
CA LEU A 232 -8.29 16.80 4.29
C LEU A 232 -7.79 16.35 5.67
N ALA A 233 -6.47 16.18 5.82
CA ALA A 233 -5.83 15.80 7.08
C ALA A 233 -5.97 16.87 8.17
N GLN A 234 -6.01 18.16 7.82
CA GLN A 234 -6.19 19.26 8.77
C GLN A 234 -7.64 19.40 9.25
N ARG A 235 -8.62 19.01 8.42
CA ARG A 235 -10.04 19.26 8.67
C ARG A 235 -10.80 18.07 9.26
N CYS A 236 -10.18 16.88 9.38
CA CYS A 236 -10.84 15.71 9.95
C CYS A 236 -9.88 14.69 10.60
N ASP A 237 -10.45 13.81 11.42
CA ASP A 237 -9.72 12.76 12.15
C ASP A 237 -10.01 11.33 11.64
N TYR A 238 -10.76 11.17 10.54
CA TYR A 238 -10.99 9.84 9.94
C TYR A 238 -9.73 9.29 9.28
N PRO A 239 -9.49 7.96 9.31
CA PRO A 239 -8.36 7.40 8.58
C PRO A 239 -8.43 7.69 7.08
N LEU A 240 -7.27 7.95 6.48
CA LEU A 240 -7.15 8.35 5.09
C LEU A 240 -6.58 7.21 4.24
N HIS A 241 -7.36 6.78 3.25
CA HIS A 241 -6.92 5.85 2.22
C HIS A 241 -6.27 6.64 1.08
N LEU A 242 -4.94 6.68 1.09
CA LEU A 242 -4.13 7.44 0.14
C LEU A 242 -3.88 6.66 -1.16
N GLY A 243 -3.77 7.38 -2.26
CA GLY A 243 -3.40 6.80 -3.55
C GLY A 243 -3.62 7.78 -4.68
N LEU A 244 -2.64 7.91 -5.57
CA LEU A 244 -2.81 8.60 -6.84
C LEU A 244 -3.72 7.74 -7.73
N THR A 245 -4.78 8.33 -8.31
CA THR A 245 -5.60 7.62 -9.30
C THR A 245 -4.96 7.72 -10.67
N GLU A 246 -5.17 6.71 -11.52
CA GLU A 246 -4.72 6.72 -12.93
C GLU A 246 -3.22 7.04 -13.07
N ALA A 247 -2.39 6.41 -12.24
CA ALA A 247 -0.96 6.69 -12.20
C ALA A 247 -0.28 6.39 -13.55
N GLY A 248 -0.81 5.44 -14.31
CA GLY A 248 -0.31 5.04 -15.63
C GLY A 248 0.45 3.71 -15.59
N MET A 249 1.12 3.38 -16.70
CA MET A 249 1.90 2.15 -16.86
C MET A 249 3.37 2.35 -16.49
N GLY A 250 4.05 1.24 -16.17
CA GLY A 250 5.50 1.16 -16.07
C GLY A 250 6.14 2.19 -15.13
N SER A 251 7.30 2.72 -15.54
CA SER A 251 8.09 3.67 -14.75
C SER A 251 7.33 4.94 -14.41
N LYS A 252 6.53 5.48 -15.33
CA LYS A 252 5.73 6.71 -15.09
C LYS A 252 4.74 6.50 -13.94
N GLY A 253 4.04 5.36 -13.91
CA GLY A 253 3.08 5.05 -12.86
C GLY A 253 3.73 4.90 -11.48
N ILE A 254 4.90 4.25 -11.44
CA ILE A 254 5.69 4.08 -10.22
C ILE A 254 6.19 5.44 -9.71
N VAL A 255 6.87 6.21 -10.57
CA VAL A 255 7.45 7.51 -10.21
C VAL A 255 6.36 8.48 -9.73
N ALA A 256 5.24 8.58 -10.44
CA ALA A 256 4.15 9.49 -10.05
C ALA A 256 3.52 9.08 -8.72
N SER A 257 3.29 7.78 -8.48
CA SER A 257 2.74 7.29 -7.23
C SER A 257 3.70 7.55 -6.06
N THR A 258 4.99 7.24 -6.22
CA THR A 258 6.02 7.48 -5.20
C THR A 258 6.16 8.98 -4.91
N ALA A 259 6.23 9.84 -5.94
CA ALA A 259 6.37 11.28 -5.76
C ALA A 259 5.20 11.90 -4.99
N ALA A 260 3.97 11.42 -5.20
CA ALA A 260 2.80 11.92 -4.50
C ALA A 260 2.70 11.36 -3.06
N LEU A 261 2.92 10.06 -2.88
CA LEU A 261 2.74 9.40 -1.59
C LEU A 261 3.88 9.71 -0.62
N ALA A 262 5.14 9.74 -1.08
CA ALA A 262 6.30 9.92 -0.20
C ALA A 262 6.24 11.23 0.58
N VAL A 263 5.79 12.32 -0.05
CA VAL A 263 5.63 13.64 0.61
C VAL A 263 4.61 13.56 1.74
N LEU A 264 3.41 13.03 1.46
CA LEU A 264 2.34 12.92 2.44
C LEU A 264 2.70 11.95 3.58
N LEU A 265 3.30 10.82 3.24
CA LEU A 265 3.74 9.82 4.22
C LEU A 265 4.88 10.36 5.10
N GLN A 266 5.80 11.15 4.56
CA GLN A 266 6.85 11.86 5.31
C GLN A 266 6.25 12.88 6.30
N GLU A 267 5.07 13.41 6.01
CA GLU A 267 4.29 14.29 6.88
C GLU A 267 3.36 13.54 7.83
N GLY A 268 3.41 12.20 7.85
CA GLY A 268 2.56 11.38 8.70
C GLY A 268 1.11 11.23 8.21
N ILE A 269 0.81 11.64 6.97
CA ILE A 269 -0.52 11.62 6.37
C ILE A 269 -0.70 10.34 5.52
N GLY A 270 -1.68 9.53 5.91
CA GLY A 270 -2.05 8.30 5.20
C GLY A 270 -2.04 7.11 6.15
N ASP A 271 -3.18 6.42 6.22
CA ASP A 271 -3.39 5.31 7.15
C ASP A 271 -3.47 3.97 6.40
N THR A 272 -3.73 4.04 5.10
CA THR A 272 -3.65 2.93 4.18
C THR A 272 -3.39 3.43 2.77
N ILE A 273 -2.70 2.64 1.94
CA ILE A 273 -2.34 3.00 0.58
C ILE A 273 -2.86 1.99 -0.45
N ARG A 274 -3.11 2.47 -1.67
CA ARG A 274 -3.22 1.64 -2.88
C ARG A 274 -2.55 2.32 -4.05
N ILE A 275 -1.63 1.62 -4.70
CA ILE A 275 -0.98 2.07 -5.92
C ILE A 275 -1.89 1.72 -7.11
N SER A 276 -2.19 2.68 -7.98
CA SER A 276 -3.12 2.48 -9.10
C SER A 276 -2.34 2.33 -10.41
N LEU A 277 -1.55 1.25 -10.52
CA LEU A 277 -0.82 0.93 -11.75
C LEU A 277 -1.75 0.29 -12.78
N THR A 278 -1.59 0.72 -14.02
CA THR A 278 -2.11 -0.02 -15.18
C THR A 278 -1.11 -1.14 -15.49
N PRO A 279 -1.50 -2.42 -15.36
CA PRO A 279 -0.62 -3.52 -15.74
C PRO A 279 -0.35 -3.52 -17.25
N GLU A 280 0.79 -4.06 -17.65
CA GLU A 280 1.02 -4.42 -19.05
C GLU A 280 0.01 -5.52 -19.48
N PRO A 281 -0.27 -5.71 -20.78
CA PRO A 281 -1.10 -6.81 -21.25
C PRO A 281 -0.56 -8.17 -20.77
N GLY A 282 -1.38 -8.93 -20.04
CA GLY A 282 -0.94 -10.19 -19.40
C GLY A 282 0.04 -10.00 -18.23
N GLY A 283 0.25 -8.75 -17.79
CA GLY A 283 1.17 -8.41 -16.71
C GLY A 283 0.62 -8.77 -15.34
N ASP A 284 1.55 -8.92 -14.40
CA ASP A 284 1.27 -9.31 -13.03
C ASP A 284 0.55 -8.22 -12.23
N ARG A 285 -0.66 -8.54 -11.74
CA ARG A 285 -1.45 -7.63 -10.92
C ARG A 285 -0.83 -7.37 -9.55
N THR A 286 0.01 -8.26 -9.04
CA THR A 286 0.69 -8.12 -7.74
C THR A 286 1.73 -7.00 -7.73
N ARG A 287 2.15 -6.50 -8.89
CA ARG A 287 3.13 -5.41 -8.99
C ARG A 287 2.71 -4.15 -8.24
N GLU A 288 1.41 -3.84 -8.16
CA GLU A 288 0.92 -2.69 -7.38
C GLU A 288 1.11 -2.86 -5.87
N VAL A 289 1.04 -4.11 -5.37
CA VAL A 289 1.30 -4.47 -3.98
C VAL A 289 2.78 -4.29 -3.67
N ILE A 290 3.65 -4.85 -4.53
CA ILE A 290 5.11 -4.77 -4.38
C ILE A 290 5.54 -3.30 -4.33
N VAL A 291 5.06 -2.47 -5.26
CA VAL A 291 5.40 -1.03 -5.25
C VAL A 291 4.91 -0.32 -3.98
N GLY A 292 3.73 -0.68 -3.47
CA GLY A 292 3.23 -0.14 -2.20
C GLY A 292 4.11 -0.51 -1.01
N GLN A 293 4.57 -1.76 -0.95
CA GLN A 293 5.50 -2.24 0.07
C GLN A 293 6.85 -1.54 -0.03
N GLU A 294 7.42 -1.43 -1.24
CA GLU A 294 8.70 -0.76 -1.47
C GLU A 294 8.66 0.71 -1.05
N ILE A 295 7.57 1.44 -1.33
CA ILE A 295 7.39 2.82 -0.86
C ILE A 295 7.44 2.89 0.67
N LEU A 296 6.64 2.07 1.36
CA LEU A 296 6.59 2.12 2.82
C LEU A 296 7.90 1.63 3.47
N GLN A 297 8.57 0.65 2.87
CA GLN A 297 9.83 0.10 3.37
C GLN A 297 11.00 1.06 3.18
N THR A 298 11.12 1.64 1.99
CA THR A 298 12.17 2.62 1.68
C THR A 298 12.04 3.88 2.54
N MET A 299 10.80 4.28 2.87
CA MET A 299 10.51 5.39 3.76
C MET A 299 10.69 5.06 5.25
N GLY A 300 11.03 3.82 5.60
CA GLY A 300 11.21 3.36 6.98
C GLY A 300 9.90 3.24 7.79
N LEU A 301 8.74 3.20 7.13
CA LEU A 301 7.42 3.16 7.76
C LEU A 301 6.94 1.73 8.07
N ARG A 302 7.40 0.76 7.29
CA ARG A 302 7.08 -0.67 7.42
C ARG A 302 8.30 -1.50 7.04
N LYS A 303 8.27 -2.78 7.39
CA LYS A 303 9.24 -3.77 6.94
C LYS A 303 8.47 -4.99 6.46
N PHE A 304 8.78 -5.46 5.26
CA PHE A 304 8.09 -6.57 4.59
C PHE A 304 9.06 -7.67 4.17
N ALA A 305 10.25 -7.31 3.72
CA ALA A 305 11.28 -8.21 3.26
C ALA A 305 12.67 -7.60 3.49
N PRO A 306 13.72 -8.41 3.65
CA PRO A 306 15.10 -7.94 3.70
C PRO A 306 15.41 -7.00 2.55
N MET A 307 16.04 -5.86 2.85
CA MET A 307 16.41 -4.88 1.82
C MET A 307 17.76 -5.22 1.21
N VAL A 308 17.84 -5.18 -0.12
CA VAL A 308 19.13 -5.26 -0.82
C VAL A 308 19.63 -3.86 -1.12
N ILE A 309 20.80 -3.52 -0.58
CA ILE A 309 21.53 -2.29 -0.87
C ILE A 309 22.58 -2.63 -1.91
N ALA A 310 22.40 -2.18 -3.14
CA ALA A 310 23.32 -2.46 -4.23
C ALA A 310 23.85 -1.18 -4.88
N CYS A 311 25.12 -1.21 -5.30
CA CYS A 311 25.67 -0.11 -6.09
C CYS A 311 25.07 -0.14 -7.51
N PRO A 312 25.06 0.98 -8.26
CA PRO A 312 24.57 0.97 -9.64
C PRO A 312 25.42 0.15 -10.61
N GLY A 313 26.63 -0.24 -10.20
CA GLY A 313 27.69 -0.70 -11.10
C GLY A 313 28.35 0.45 -11.85
N CYS A 314 29.60 0.25 -12.27
CA CYS A 314 30.35 1.18 -13.11
C CYS A 314 31.46 0.43 -13.87
N GLY A 315 32.30 1.12 -14.64
CA GLY A 315 33.41 0.50 -15.39
C GLY A 315 34.48 -0.20 -14.53
N ARG A 316 34.32 -0.16 -13.19
CA ARG A 316 35.16 -0.89 -12.23
C ARG A 316 34.65 -2.29 -11.90
N THR A 317 33.52 -2.74 -12.42
CA THR A 317 33.01 -4.10 -12.20
C THR A 317 32.62 -4.73 -13.53
N THR A 318 32.67 -6.06 -13.61
CA THR A 318 32.00 -6.78 -14.69
C THR A 318 30.50 -6.60 -14.53
N SER A 319 29.87 -5.86 -15.44
CA SER A 319 28.45 -5.45 -15.32
C SER A 319 27.52 -6.65 -15.15
N THR A 320 27.68 -7.69 -15.97
CA THR A 320 26.77 -8.86 -15.98
C THR A 320 26.84 -9.66 -14.69
N THR A 321 28.02 -10.08 -14.25
CA THR A 321 28.19 -10.88 -13.02
C THR A 321 27.67 -10.16 -11.77
N PHE A 322 27.93 -8.86 -11.67
CA PHE A 322 27.40 -8.04 -10.57
C PHE A 322 25.87 -7.94 -10.62
N GLN A 323 25.30 -7.66 -11.79
CA GLN A 323 23.85 -7.54 -11.98
C GLN A 323 23.13 -8.86 -11.66
N GLU A 324 23.64 -9.99 -12.16
CA GLU A 324 23.10 -11.33 -11.89
C GLU A 324 23.18 -11.68 -10.41
N LEU A 325 24.29 -11.41 -9.72
CA LEU A 325 24.38 -11.64 -8.27
C LEU A 325 23.35 -10.80 -7.50
N ALA A 326 23.24 -9.51 -7.80
CA ALA A 326 22.30 -8.63 -7.11
C ALA A 326 20.84 -9.08 -7.33
N ASP A 327 20.48 -9.46 -8.57
CA ASP A 327 19.15 -9.96 -8.90
C ASP A 327 18.85 -11.31 -8.24
N ASN A 328 19.80 -12.25 -8.26
CA ASN A 328 19.67 -13.56 -7.62
C ASN A 328 19.47 -13.45 -6.10
N ILE A 329 20.22 -12.56 -5.43
CA ILE A 329 20.06 -12.35 -3.98
C ILE A 329 18.73 -11.67 -3.67
N GLN A 330 18.34 -10.65 -4.43
CA GLN A 330 17.05 -10.00 -4.25
C GLN A 330 15.87 -10.98 -4.43
N THR A 331 15.95 -11.81 -5.47
CA THR A 331 14.93 -12.84 -5.76
C THR A 331 14.89 -13.89 -4.66
N TYR A 332 16.04 -14.43 -4.25
CA TYR A 332 16.15 -15.40 -3.17
C TYR A 332 15.51 -14.88 -1.87
N LEU A 333 15.85 -13.65 -1.45
CA LEU A 333 15.29 -13.06 -0.23
C LEU A 333 13.77 -12.96 -0.30
N ARG A 334 13.20 -12.53 -1.43
CA ARG A 334 11.75 -12.44 -1.62
C ARG A 334 11.06 -13.81 -1.61
N GLU A 335 11.65 -14.80 -2.26
CA GLU A 335 11.11 -16.17 -2.31
C GLU A 335 11.14 -16.87 -0.94
N GLN A 336 12.15 -16.59 -0.12
CA GLN A 336 12.27 -17.16 1.22
C GLN A 336 11.35 -16.48 2.25
N MET A 337 11.01 -15.20 2.06
CA MET A 337 10.25 -14.43 3.05
C MET A 337 8.94 -15.05 3.55
N PRO A 338 8.09 -15.67 2.70
CA PRO A 338 6.88 -16.35 3.17
C PRO A 338 7.13 -17.43 4.23
N GLU A 339 8.24 -18.16 4.11
CA GLU A 339 8.64 -19.19 5.08
C GLU A 339 9.42 -18.59 6.25
N TRP A 340 10.32 -17.65 5.98
CA TRP A 340 11.10 -16.99 7.02
C TRP A 340 10.24 -16.19 7.99
N LYS A 341 9.19 -15.50 7.51
CA LYS A 341 8.28 -14.75 8.39
C LYS A 341 7.59 -15.63 9.44
N LYS A 342 7.41 -16.93 9.16
CA LYS A 342 6.80 -17.90 10.10
C LYS A 342 7.79 -18.34 11.18
N SER A 343 9.07 -18.47 10.80
CA SER A 343 10.08 -19.16 11.61
C SER A 343 11.12 -18.22 12.24
N TYR A 344 11.27 -17.02 11.68
CA TYR A 344 12.33 -16.06 11.97
C TYR A 344 11.73 -14.65 12.16
N PRO A 345 11.07 -14.38 13.30
CA PRO A 345 10.48 -13.07 13.56
C PRO A 345 11.53 -11.95 13.48
N GLY A 346 11.22 -10.87 12.76
CA GLY A 346 12.10 -9.71 12.61
C GLY A 346 13.09 -9.80 11.45
N VAL A 347 13.14 -10.93 10.72
CA VAL A 347 14.00 -11.11 9.54
C VAL A 347 13.71 -10.07 8.45
N GLU A 348 12.50 -9.55 8.36
CA GLU A 348 12.12 -8.46 7.45
C GLU A 348 12.92 -7.17 7.67
N ALA A 349 13.60 -7.03 8.81
CA ALA A 349 14.47 -5.91 9.13
C ALA A 349 15.91 -6.06 8.65
N MET A 350 16.28 -7.22 8.11
CA MET A 350 17.64 -7.50 7.65
C MET A 350 17.99 -6.65 6.43
N ASN A 351 19.19 -6.07 6.43
CA ASN A 351 19.78 -5.39 5.29
C ASN A 351 20.91 -6.23 4.72
N VAL A 352 20.90 -6.43 3.40
CA VAL A 352 21.90 -7.18 2.65
C VAL A 352 22.60 -6.25 1.66
N ALA A 353 23.92 -6.10 1.72
CA ALA A 353 24.67 -5.30 0.76
C ALA A 353 25.27 -6.16 -0.36
N VAL A 354 25.12 -5.73 -1.61
CA VAL A 354 25.75 -6.36 -2.78
C VAL A 354 26.49 -5.29 -3.57
N MET A 355 27.82 -5.31 -3.51
CA MET A 355 28.65 -4.22 -4.01
C MET A 355 29.59 -4.70 -5.11
N GLY A 356 29.71 -3.94 -6.20
CA GLY A 356 30.44 -4.35 -7.40
C GLY A 356 31.97 -4.18 -7.34
N CYS A 357 32.51 -3.41 -6.40
CA CYS A 357 33.97 -3.20 -6.28
C CYS A 357 34.38 -2.77 -4.87
N ILE A 358 35.69 -2.76 -4.60
CA ILE A 358 36.24 -2.44 -3.27
C ILE A 358 36.11 -0.97 -2.86
N VAL A 359 35.78 -0.05 -3.76
CA VAL A 359 35.83 1.40 -3.48
C VAL A 359 34.83 1.76 -2.37
N ASN A 360 33.57 1.40 -2.57
CA ASN A 360 32.51 1.57 -1.56
C ASN A 360 32.11 0.22 -0.94
N GLY A 361 32.53 -0.90 -1.53
CA GLY A 361 32.03 -2.23 -1.17
C GLY A 361 32.21 -2.60 0.30
N PRO A 362 33.42 -2.53 0.87
CA PRO A 362 33.66 -2.83 2.27
C PRO A 362 32.97 -1.87 3.23
N GLY A 363 32.85 -0.59 2.88
CA GLY A 363 32.18 0.42 3.72
C GLY A 363 30.69 0.11 3.85
N GLU A 364 29.99 0.02 2.72
CA GLU A 364 28.55 -0.26 2.68
C GLU A 364 28.23 -1.65 3.25
N SER A 365 29.07 -2.65 2.97
CA SER A 365 28.88 -4.01 3.51
C SER A 365 28.99 -4.08 5.02
N LYS A 366 29.76 -3.20 5.65
CA LYS A 366 29.86 -3.10 7.12
C LYS A 366 28.68 -2.38 7.76
N HIS A 367 27.97 -1.55 7.00
CA HIS A 367 26.76 -0.88 7.45
C HIS A 367 25.50 -1.76 7.32
N ALA A 368 25.57 -2.83 6.53
CA ALA A 368 24.53 -3.85 6.43
C ALA A 368 24.71 -4.97 7.48
N ASN A 369 23.66 -5.77 7.68
CA ASN A 369 23.74 -6.98 8.52
C ASN A 369 24.69 -8.01 7.90
N ILE A 370 24.57 -8.17 6.58
CA ILE A 370 25.43 -9.02 5.78
C ILE A 370 25.74 -8.34 4.46
N GLY A 371 26.97 -8.42 3.97
CA GLY A 371 27.35 -7.78 2.72
C GLY A 371 28.47 -8.48 1.99
N ILE A 372 28.42 -8.45 0.66
CA ILE A 372 29.46 -8.95 -0.23
C ILE A 372 30.02 -7.82 -1.09
N SER A 373 31.35 -7.73 -1.16
CA SER A 373 32.05 -6.84 -2.09
C SER A 373 32.72 -7.67 -3.17
N LEU A 374 32.22 -7.58 -4.41
CA LEU A 374 32.82 -8.23 -5.56
C LEU A 374 34.17 -7.59 -5.93
N PRO A 375 35.06 -8.36 -6.60
CA PRO A 375 36.30 -7.83 -7.13
C PRO A 375 36.05 -6.93 -8.31
N GLY A 376 36.75 -5.79 -8.35
CA GLY A 376 36.71 -4.89 -9.49
C GLY A 376 37.54 -5.35 -10.69
N THR A 377 37.42 -4.63 -11.79
CA THR A 377 38.24 -4.83 -13.00
C THR A 377 39.72 -4.65 -12.66
N GLY A 378 40.53 -5.69 -12.89
CA GLY A 378 41.97 -5.70 -12.59
C GLY A 378 42.32 -6.07 -11.15
N GLU A 379 41.34 -6.47 -10.34
CA GLU A 379 41.55 -6.95 -8.98
C GLU A 379 41.62 -8.49 -8.92
N SER A 380 42.20 -9.01 -7.83
CA SER A 380 42.19 -10.45 -7.57
C SER A 380 40.74 -10.95 -7.47
N PRO A 381 40.38 -12.12 -8.05
CA PRO A 381 39.03 -12.68 -8.03
C PRO A 381 38.68 -13.20 -6.63
N ALA A 382 38.37 -12.26 -5.73
CA ALA A 382 38.15 -12.50 -4.31
C ALA A 382 37.06 -11.54 -3.82
N ALA A 383 35.97 -12.10 -3.31
CA ALA A 383 34.84 -11.33 -2.82
C ALA A 383 34.78 -11.42 -1.28
N PRO A 384 35.32 -10.43 -0.53
CA PRO A 384 35.17 -10.41 0.92
C PRO A 384 33.70 -10.26 1.31
N VAL A 385 33.29 -11.07 2.29
CA VAL A 385 31.97 -11.03 2.91
C VAL A 385 32.10 -10.49 4.33
N PHE A 386 31.18 -9.60 4.67
CA PHE A 386 31.08 -8.94 5.95
C PHE A 386 29.78 -9.35 6.62
N VAL A 387 29.83 -9.57 7.94
CA VAL A 387 28.67 -9.85 8.79
C VAL A 387 28.81 -8.97 10.03
N ASP A 388 27.77 -8.21 10.35
CA ASP A 388 27.70 -7.25 11.47
C ASP A 388 28.94 -6.34 11.59
N GLY A 389 29.43 -5.85 10.45
CA GLY A 389 30.59 -4.94 10.40
C GLY A 389 31.97 -5.62 10.37
N GLU A 390 32.04 -6.95 10.52
CA GLU A 390 33.28 -7.71 10.55
C GLU A 390 33.47 -8.55 9.29
N LYS A 391 34.71 -8.63 8.79
CA LYS A 391 35.04 -9.49 7.65
C LYS A 391 35.11 -10.95 8.13
N VAL A 392 34.21 -11.80 7.63
CA VAL A 392 34.12 -13.21 8.06
C VAL A 392 34.76 -14.20 7.09
N VAL A 393 34.64 -13.97 5.79
CA VAL A 393 35.19 -14.89 4.76
C VAL A 393 35.54 -14.13 3.48
N THR A 394 36.24 -14.80 2.57
CA THR A 394 36.51 -14.30 1.21
C THR A 394 36.17 -15.40 0.22
N LEU A 395 35.10 -15.20 -0.54
CA LEU A 395 34.61 -16.16 -1.52
C LEU A 395 35.38 -16.05 -2.84
N ARG A 396 35.51 -17.17 -3.56
CA ARG A 396 36.26 -17.28 -4.82
C ARG A 396 35.59 -18.33 -5.73
N GLY A 397 35.80 -18.20 -7.03
CA GLY A 397 35.32 -19.19 -8.01
C GLY A 397 33.89 -18.94 -8.49
N GLU A 398 33.31 -19.94 -9.17
CA GLU A 398 32.02 -19.80 -9.87
C GLU A 398 30.81 -19.91 -8.92
N ARG A 399 31.00 -20.45 -7.71
CA ARG A 399 29.95 -20.72 -6.72
C ARG A 399 29.69 -19.59 -5.73
N ILE A 400 30.18 -18.38 -6.01
CA ILE A 400 30.06 -17.22 -5.11
C ILE A 400 28.59 -16.92 -4.75
N VAL A 401 27.67 -17.06 -5.70
CA VAL A 401 26.23 -16.79 -5.47
C VAL A 401 25.66 -17.77 -4.44
N GLU A 402 25.87 -19.07 -4.64
CA GLU A 402 25.36 -20.12 -3.77
C GLU A 402 26.01 -20.05 -2.38
N GLU A 403 27.34 -19.86 -2.33
CA GLU A 403 28.06 -19.71 -1.07
C GLU A 403 27.59 -18.48 -0.29
N PHE A 404 27.30 -17.37 -0.98
CA PHE A 404 26.75 -16.19 -0.32
C PHE A 404 25.31 -16.41 0.17
N GLN A 405 24.46 -17.09 -0.60
CA GLN A 405 23.11 -17.50 -0.16
C GLN A 405 23.17 -18.38 1.09
N ASP A 406 24.11 -19.33 1.15
CA ASP A 406 24.31 -20.17 2.33
C ASP A 406 24.71 -19.34 3.57
N ILE A 407 25.58 -18.33 3.39
CA ILE A 407 25.96 -17.42 4.49
C ILE A 407 24.76 -16.58 4.93
N VAL A 408 23.95 -16.07 4.00
CA VAL A 408 22.71 -15.35 4.31
C VAL A 408 21.76 -16.25 5.10
N LEU A 409 21.53 -17.48 4.66
CA LEU A 409 20.65 -18.42 5.35
C LEU A 409 21.17 -18.77 6.75
N ASN A 410 22.48 -18.96 6.90
CA ASN A 410 23.10 -19.22 8.19
C ASN A 410 22.99 -18.01 9.13
N TYR A 411 23.15 -16.79 8.60
CA TYR A 411 22.92 -15.56 9.35
C TYR A 411 21.48 -15.48 9.83
N VAL A 412 20.51 -15.79 8.95
CA VAL A 412 19.09 -15.79 9.32
C VAL A 412 18.80 -16.77 10.45
N LYS A 413 19.31 -18.01 10.34
CA LYS A 413 19.15 -19.04 11.36
C LYS A 413 19.78 -18.64 12.69
N SER A 414 20.98 -18.05 12.70
CA SER A 414 21.68 -17.70 13.94
C SER A 414 21.10 -16.47 14.63
N HIS A 415 20.68 -15.44 13.88
CA HIS A 415 20.25 -14.15 14.45
C HIS A 415 18.74 -14.08 14.71
N TYR A 416 17.95 -14.79 13.91
CA TYR A 416 16.49 -14.76 14.02
C TYR A 416 15.88 -16.13 14.42
N GLY A 417 16.65 -17.22 14.37
CA GLY A 417 16.18 -18.55 14.80
C GLY A 417 16.12 -18.75 16.31
N ALA A 418 16.97 -18.07 17.08
CA ALA A 418 16.97 -18.17 18.54
C ALA A 418 15.73 -17.51 19.19
N ALA A 419 15.11 -16.54 18.53
CA ALA A 419 13.88 -15.90 19.02
C ALA A 419 12.66 -16.83 18.98
N ALA A 420 12.67 -17.89 18.16
CA ALA A 420 11.57 -18.85 18.05
C ALA A 420 11.48 -19.84 19.23
N THR A 421 12.51 -19.95 20.07
CA THR A 421 12.53 -20.87 21.24
C THR A 421 12.18 -20.19 22.56
N ALA A 422 12.06 -18.86 22.60
CA ALA A 422 11.77 -18.12 23.83
C ALA A 422 10.27 -17.79 24.03
N THR A 423 9.41 -18.13 23.07
CA THR A 423 7.96 -17.82 23.10
C THR A 423 7.06 -19.03 22.79
N ALA A 424 7.54 -20.24 23.06
CA ALA A 424 6.72 -21.46 23.05
C ALA A 424 6.12 -21.77 24.44
#